data_AF-H9ECQ1-F1
#
_entry.id   AF-H9ECQ1-F1
#
_cell.length_a   1.000
_cell.length_b   1.000
_cell.length_c   1.000
_cell.angle_alpha   90.00
_cell.angle_beta   90.00
_cell.angle_gamma   90.00
#
_symmetry.space_group_name_H-M   'P 1'
#
loop_
_entity.id
_entity.type
_entity.pdbx_description
1 polymer ?
#
loop_
_entity_poly.entity_id
_entity_poly.type
_entity_poly.pdbx_seq_one_letter_code
_entity_poly.pdbx_strand_id
1 'polypeptide(L)'
;DESGELVSPQGAIGIRWGEKGKWNILAKEGGEGREIDLKLSLIGDDVAEVAFPYFAGEAHDIFQHVAGDAVQFRRVPVHSVTLADGTVAKVATVFDLSAANLAIDRGLGGSNVAKDINDASVPGTPAWQEQITGVTREKAIQIAREFADNADKTKGRSMIIVGAAMNHWCHMDMNIRGLINML
;
A
#
# COMPACT_ATOMS: atom_id res chain seq x y z
N ASP A 1 -2.98 -13.86 13.18
CA ASP A 1 -4.33 -14.09 12.64
C ASP A 1 -5.31 -13.25 13.47
N GLU A 2 -6.61 -13.35 13.23
CA GLU A 2 -7.63 -12.62 14.02
C GLU A 2 -7.64 -13.02 15.51
N SER A 3 -7.08 -14.18 15.88
CA SER A 3 -6.86 -14.55 17.29
C SER A 3 -5.64 -13.89 17.94
N GLY A 4 -4.87 -13.10 17.20
CA GLY A 4 -3.67 -12.44 17.71
C GLY A 4 -2.41 -13.30 17.68
N GLU A 5 -2.45 -14.49 17.06
CA GLU A 5 -1.29 -15.37 16.96
C GLU A 5 -0.44 -15.04 15.73
N LEU A 6 0.89 -15.14 15.86
CA LEU A 6 1.79 -15.09 14.71
C LEU A 6 1.75 -16.45 13.98
N VAL A 7 1.48 -16.41 12.68
CA VAL A 7 1.35 -17.62 11.85
C VAL A 7 2.12 -17.47 10.54
N SER A 8 2.68 -18.57 10.05
CA SER A 8 3.22 -18.67 8.69
C SER A 8 2.17 -19.32 7.79
N PRO A 9 1.48 -18.60 6.90
CA PRO A 9 0.46 -19.17 6.03
C PRO A 9 1.05 -20.09 4.96
N GLN A 10 0.22 -20.97 4.40
CA GLN A 10 0.54 -21.73 3.19
C GLN A 10 0.82 -20.80 1.99
N GLY A 11 1.54 -21.32 1.00
CA GLY A 11 1.85 -20.59 -0.24
C GLY A 11 3.14 -19.78 -0.25
N ALA A 12 3.80 -19.60 0.91
CA ALA A 12 5.12 -18.97 0.97
C ALA A 12 6.17 -19.74 0.13
N ILE A 13 7.14 -19.03 -0.45
CA ILE A 13 8.10 -19.62 -1.39
C ILE A 13 8.96 -20.74 -0.77
N GLY A 14 9.22 -20.67 0.54
CA GLY A 14 9.97 -21.71 1.27
C GLY A 14 9.28 -23.08 1.24
N ILE A 15 7.95 -23.09 1.18
CA ILE A 15 7.11 -24.31 1.19
C ILE A 15 7.04 -24.96 -0.21
N ARG A 16 7.53 -24.28 -1.25
CA ARG A 16 7.48 -24.79 -2.63
C ARG A 16 8.41 -25.99 -2.87
N TRP A 17 9.52 -26.05 -2.14
CA TRP A 17 10.59 -27.01 -2.36
C TRP A 17 10.90 -27.77 -1.07
N GLY A 18 11.36 -29.02 -1.17
CA GLY A 18 11.67 -29.85 0.00
C GLY A 18 10.46 -30.49 0.69
N GLU A 19 9.26 -29.97 0.45
CA GLU A 19 7.97 -30.51 0.90
C GLU A 19 6.92 -30.48 -0.25
N LYS A 20 5.71 -31.01 -0.01
CA LYS A 20 4.63 -31.06 -1.02
C LYS A 20 3.27 -30.78 -0.38
N GLY A 21 2.33 -30.29 -1.19
CA GLY A 21 0.90 -30.15 -0.82
C GLY A 21 0.50 -28.82 -0.18
N LYS A 22 1.48 -28.02 0.30
CA LYS A 22 1.23 -26.76 1.02
C LYS A 22 1.57 -25.49 0.23
N TRP A 23 2.06 -25.62 -1.01
CA TRP A 23 2.27 -24.48 -1.91
C TRP A 23 0.97 -24.15 -2.66
N ASN A 24 0.04 -23.51 -1.95
CA ASN A 24 -1.28 -23.11 -2.42
C ASN A 24 -1.73 -21.83 -1.67
N ILE A 25 -2.89 -21.27 -2.01
CA ILE A 25 -3.43 -20.03 -1.40
C ILE A 25 -4.61 -20.28 -0.44
N LEU A 26 -4.72 -21.49 0.11
CA LEU A 26 -5.74 -21.79 1.12
C LEU A 26 -5.42 -21.02 2.40
N ALA A 27 -6.46 -20.59 3.11
CA ALA A 27 -6.36 -19.88 4.38
C ALA A 27 -5.98 -20.83 5.54
N LYS A 28 -4.81 -21.46 5.42
CA LYS A 28 -4.27 -22.44 6.36
C LYS A 28 -2.87 -22.07 6.78
N GLU A 29 -2.52 -22.40 8.02
CA GLU A 29 -1.13 -22.29 8.46
C GLU A 29 -0.26 -23.42 7.86
N GLY A 30 1.02 -23.13 7.74
CA GLY A 30 2.00 -23.96 7.05
C GLY A 30 2.46 -25.18 7.86
N GLY A 31 2.18 -25.23 9.17
CA GLY A 31 2.52 -26.35 10.05
C GLY A 31 1.53 -27.51 9.93
N GLU A 32 0.61 -27.58 10.88
CA GLU A 32 -0.40 -28.64 11.01
C GLU A 32 -1.61 -28.44 10.09
N GLY A 33 -1.72 -27.28 9.45
CA GLY A 33 -2.78 -26.97 8.50
C GLY A 33 -4.07 -26.47 9.16
N ARG A 34 -3.97 -25.90 10.37
CA ARG A 34 -5.06 -25.20 11.03
C ARG A 34 -5.62 -24.09 10.13
N GLU A 35 -6.94 -23.96 10.08
CA GLU A 35 -7.61 -22.83 9.40
C GLU A 35 -7.26 -21.53 10.12
N ILE A 36 -6.94 -20.50 9.35
CA ILE A 36 -6.52 -19.18 9.85
C ILE A 36 -7.30 -18.07 9.15
N ASP A 37 -7.53 -16.98 9.87
CA ASP A 37 -8.05 -15.73 9.31
C ASP A 37 -6.99 -14.64 9.47
N LEU A 38 -6.49 -14.10 8.35
CA LEU A 38 -5.35 -13.20 8.37
C LEU A 38 -5.78 -11.76 8.64
N LYS A 39 -5.25 -11.19 9.72
CA LYS A 39 -5.48 -9.80 10.09
C LYS A 39 -4.76 -8.85 9.13
N LEU A 40 -5.50 -7.88 8.57
CA LEU A 40 -4.93 -6.88 7.66
C LEU A 40 -4.17 -5.76 8.39
N SER A 41 -4.69 -5.27 9.51
CA SER A 41 -4.19 -4.06 10.18
C SER A 41 -3.96 -4.27 11.66
N LEU A 42 -2.96 -3.57 12.22
CA LEU A 42 -2.63 -3.56 13.64
C LEU A 42 -3.15 -2.32 14.37
N ILE A 43 -4.06 -1.53 13.77
CA ILE A 43 -4.72 -0.43 14.48
C ILE A 43 -5.35 -0.97 15.78
N GLY A 44 -5.11 -0.24 16.87
CA GLY A 44 -5.49 -0.63 18.23
C GLY A 44 -4.29 -1.00 19.12
N ASP A 45 -3.13 -1.29 18.51
CA ASP A 45 -1.86 -1.51 19.21
C ASP A 45 -1.04 -0.20 19.30
N ASP A 46 0.29 -0.32 19.40
CA ASP A 46 1.24 0.80 19.43
C ASP A 46 1.41 1.44 18.04
N VAL A 47 2.00 2.63 17.99
CA VAL A 47 2.24 3.39 16.77
C VAL A 47 3.71 3.82 16.70
N ALA A 48 4.30 3.74 15.51
CA ALA A 48 5.65 4.25 15.25
C ALA A 48 5.65 5.22 14.05
N GLU A 49 6.61 6.15 14.05
CA GLU A 49 6.89 6.96 12.87
C GLU A 49 7.79 6.18 11.91
N VAL A 50 7.32 6.06 10.67
CA VAL A 50 8.02 5.37 9.59
C VAL A 50 8.33 6.38 8.48
N ALA A 51 9.57 6.32 7.98
CA ALA A 51 10.06 7.17 6.91
C ALA A 51 9.65 6.61 5.54
N PHE A 52 8.99 7.44 4.73
CA PHE A 52 8.65 7.14 3.34
C PHE A 52 9.43 8.08 2.41
N PRO A 53 10.03 7.58 1.32
CA PRO A 53 10.72 8.45 0.38
C PRO A 53 9.71 9.24 -0.50
N TYR A 54 10.04 10.48 -0.83
CA TYR A 54 9.25 11.34 -1.71
C TYR A 54 10.12 11.99 -2.78
N PHE A 55 9.79 11.72 -4.04
CA PHE A 55 10.61 12.12 -5.19
C PHE A 55 10.00 13.25 -6.02
N ALA A 56 8.69 13.50 -5.92
CA ALA A 56 8.04 14.52 -6.74
C ALA A 56 8.32 15.96 -6.28
N GLY A 57 9.12 16.13 -5.22
CA GLY A 57 9.70 17.42 -4.83
C GLY A 57 10.93 17.82 -5.64
N GLU A 58 11.52 16.88 -6.40
CA GLU A 58 12.67 17.16 -7.26
C GLU A 58 12.25 18.00 -8.47
N ALA A 59 12.92 19.14 -8.67
CA ALA A 59 12.65 20.01 -9.80
C ALA A 59 13.18 19.41 -11.10
N HIS A 60 12.39 19.54 -12.16
CA HIS A 60 12.76 19.13 -13.51
C HIS A 60 12.50 20.27 -14.50
N ASP A 61 13.29 20.32 -15.58
CA ASP A 61 13.19 21.39 -16.59
C ASP A 61 11.87 21.34 -17.38
N ILE A 62 11.26 20.16 -17.51
CA ILE A 62 10.15 19.89 -18.43
C ILE A 62 8.89 19.31 -17.76
N PHE A 63 9.00 18.83 -16.52
CA PHE A 63 7.87 18.26 -15.78
C PHE A 63 7.55 19.12 -14.55
N GLN A 64 6.27 19.16 -14.20
CA GLN A 64 5.84 19.79 -12.96
C GLN A 64 6.35 18.99 -11.75
N HIS A 65 6.58 19.69 -10.65
CA HIS A 65 6.98 19.12 -9.38
C HIS A 65 6.15 19.77 -8.27
N VAL A 66 6.03 19.09 -7.14
CA VAL A 66 5.34 19.61 -5.95
C VAL A 66 6.31 19.54 -4.79
N ALA A 67 6.74 20.70 -4.29
CA ALA A 67 7.71 20.78 -3.20
C ALA A 67 7.27 19.98 -1.97
N GLY A 68 8.23 19.36 -1.30
CA GLY A 68 8.05 18.59 -0.08
C GLY A 68 9.35 17.95 0.37
N ASP A 69 9.44 17.56 1.64
CA ASP A 69 10.63 16.92 2.18
C ASP A 69 10.88 15.57 1.51
N ALA A 70 12.14 15.26 1.17
CA ALA A 70 12.50 13.99 0.53
C ALA A 70 12.16 12.76 1.40
N VAL A 71 12.02 12.97 2.72
CA VAL A 71 11.62 11.95 3.69
C VAL A 71 10.33 12.40 4.38
N GLN A 72 9.27 11.61 4.19
CA GLN A 72 7.94 11.84 4.72
C GLN A 72 7.70 10.88 5.89
N PHE A 73 7.76 11.40 7.13
CA PHE A 73 7.42 10.59 8.31
C PHE A 73 5.90 10.46 8.43
N ARG A 74 5.43 9.22 8.61
CA ARG A 74 4.01 8.90 8.81
C ARG A 74 3.85 7.88 9.92
N ARG A 75 2.74 7.98 10.64
CA ARG A 75 2.41 7.09 11.75
C ARG A 75 1.85 5.78 11.22
N VAL A 76 2.44 4.67 11.66
CA VAL A 76 2.07 3.31 11.26
C VAL A 76 1.79 2.48 12.52
N PRO A 77 0.67 1.74 12.58
CA PRO A 77 0.41 0.78 13.65
C PRO A 77 1.47 -0.32 13.66
N VAL A 78 1.96 -0.65 14.85
CA VAL A 78 3.04 -1.61 15.05
C VAL A 78 2.75 -2.54 16.22
N HIS A 79 3.32 -3.73 16.13
CA HIS A 79 3.35 -4.72 17.19
C HIS A 79 4.79 -5.06 17.56
N SER A 80 5.08 -5.29 18.83
CA SER A 80 6.41 -5.69 19.28
C SER A 80 6.50 -7.21 19.37
N VAL A 81 7.52 -7.80 18.74
CA VAL A 81 7.75 -9.24 18.72
C VAL A 81 9.14 -9.54 19.27
N THR A 82 9.23 -10.52 20.18
CA THR A 82 10.51 -11.07 20.62
C THR A 82 11.04 -12.03 19.56
N LEU A 83 12.23 -11.75 19.04
CA LEU A 83 12.92 -12.56 18.05
C LEU A 83 13.58 -13.79 18.67
N ALA A 84 14.01 -14.73 17.82
CA ALA A 84 14.65 -15.97 18.26
C ALA A 84 15.97 -15.76 19.05
N ASP A 85 16.65 -14.64 18.84
CA ASP A 85 17.86 -14.26 19.58
C ASP A 85 17.57 -13.54 20.91
N GLY A 86 16.29 -13.37 21.27
CA GLY A 86 15.84 -12.69 22.48
C GLY A 86 15.71 -11.17 22.35
N THR A 87 16.09 -10.57 21.21
CA THR A 87 15.88 -9.14 20.97
C THR A 87 14.42 -8.84 20.65
N VAL A 88 13.99 -7.58 20.80
CA VAL A 88 12.62 -7.15 20.49
C VAL A 88 12.63 -6.28 19.24
N ALA A 89 11.77 -6.59 18.29
CA ALA A 89 11.58 -5.82 17.06
C ALA A 89 10.14 -5.34 16.92
N LYS A 90 9.95 -4.13 16.39
CA LYS A 90 8.63 -3.63 15.97
C LYS A 90 8.34 -4.12 14.54
N VAL A 91 7.14 -4.64 14.32
CA VAL A 91 6.65 -5.09 13.02
C VAL A 91 5.36 -4.38 12.65
N ALA A 92 5.12 -4.20 11.35
CA ALA A 92 3.89 -3.64 10.79
C ALA A 92 3.40 -4.56 9.66
N THR A 93 2.11 -4.50 9.33
CA THR A 93 1.60 -5.20 8.15
C THR A 93 1.90 -4.40 6.89
N VAL A 94 1.98 -5.11 5.75
CA VAL A 94 2.11 -4.47 4.43
C VAL A 94 0.91 -3.56 4.15
N PHE A 95 -0.29 -3.93 4.60
CA PHE A 95 -1.49 -3.11 4.44
C PHE A 95 -1.36 -1.76 5.18
N ASP A 96 -0.89 -1.77 6.43
CA ASP A 96 -0.70 -0.54 7.21
C ASP A 96 0.37 0.36 6.60
N LEU A 97 1.50 -0.22 6.16
CA LEU A 97 2.53 0.49 5.41
C LEU A 97 2.01 1.06 4.09
N SER A 98 1.13 0.34 3.38
CA SER A 98 0.56 0.79 2.11
C SER A 98 -0.44 1.94 2.29
N ALA A 99 -1.29 1.85 3.32
CA ALA A 99 -2.22 2.91 3.67
C ALA A 99 -1.48 4.19 4.09
N ALA A 100 -0.41 4.04 4.90
CA ALA A 100 0.48 5.14 5.23
C ALA A 100 1.21 5.67 3.99
N ASN A 101 1.66 4.81 3.06
CA ASN A 101 2.28 5.24 1.81
C ASN A 101 1.33 6.10 0.94
N LEU A 102 0.03 5.80 0.95
CA LEU A 102 -1.04 6.60 0.31
C LEU A 102 -1.47 7.84 1.12
N ALA A 103 -0.81 8.10 2.25
CA ALA A 103 -1.05 9.25 3.11
C ALA A 103 -2.49 9.36 3.65
N ILE A 104 -3.19 8.23 3.79
CA ILE A 104 -4.56 8.19 4.32
C ILE A 104 -4.51 8.30 5.84
N ASP A 105 -5.12 9.33 6.43
CA ASP A 105 -5.31 9.37 7.88
C ASP A 105 -6.38 8.38 8.30
N ARG A 106 -5.98 7.42 9.14
CA ARG A 106 -6.85 6.36 9.69
C ARG A 106 -7.13 6.58 11.17
N GLY A 107 -7.04 7.83 11.63
CA GLY A 107 -7.20 8.22 13.04
C GLY A 107 -5.90 8.18 13.84
N LEU A 108 -4.75 8.09 13.16
CA LEU A 108 -3.42 8.03 13.79
C LEU A 108 -2.79 9.44 13.89
N GLY A 109 -3.29 10.38 13.08
CA GLY A 109 -2.75 11.73 12.95
C GLY A 109 -1.34 11.75 12.36
N GLY A 110 -0.68 12.91 12.50
CA GLY A 110 0.62 13.18 11.91
C GLY A 110 0.57 14.35 10.93
N SER A 111 1.72 14.80 10.46
CA SER A 111 1.82 15.99 9.58
C SER A 111 1.72 15.67 8.09
N ASN A 112 2.09 14.46 7.66
CA ASN A 112 2.21 14.08 6.25
C ASN A 112 1.07 13.15 5.78
N VAL A 113 -0.14 13.41 6.27
CA VAL A 113 -1.38 12.70 5.92
C VAL A 113 -2.44 13.69 5.45
N ALA A 114 -3.24 13.27 4.49
CA ALA A 114 -4.21 14.16 3.84
C ALA A 114 -5.41 14.39 4.77
N LYS A 115 -5.80 15.65 4.95
CA LYS A 115 -7.05 16.00 5.66
C LYS A 115 -8.27 15.66 4.83
N ASP A 116 -8.17 15.86 3.52
CA ASP A 116 -9.18 15.53 2.54
C ASP A 116 -8.55 15.42 1.14
N ILE A 117 -9.37 15.07 0.15
CA ILE A 117 -8.95 14.87 -1.24
C ILE A 117 -8.47 16.15 -1.95
N ASN A 118 -8.74 17.33 -1.38
CA ASN A 118 -8.35 18.63 -1.91
C ASN A 118 -7.01 19.13 -1.35
N ASP A 119 -6.39 18.39 -0.43
CA ASP A 119 -5.10 18.72 0.12
C ASP A 119 -3.98 18.53 -0.92
N ALA A 120 -3.62 19.63 -1.56
CA ALA A 120 -2.64 19.67 -2.64
C ALA A 120 -1.19 19.49 -2.16
N SER A 121 -0.95 19.58 -0.85
CA SER A 121 0.38 19.45 -0.25
C SER A 121 0.78 17.99 0.06
N VAL A 122 -0.20 17.09 0.08
CA VAL A 122 0.01 15.69 0.48
C VAL A 122 0.08 14.78 -0.76
N PRO A 123 1.16 14.01 -0.94
CA PRO A 123 1.32 13.11 -2.06
C PRO A 123 0.22 12.05 -2.13
N GLY A 124 -0.28 11.78 -3.35
CA GLY A 124 -1.30 10.76 -3.60
C GLY A 124 -2.75 11.25 -3.51
N THR A 125 -2.99 12.51 -3.12
CA THR A 125 -4.33 13.10 -3.21
C THR A 125 -4.67 13.49 -4.65
N PRO A 126 -5.97 13.58 -5.00
CA PRO A 126 -6.40 14.14 -6.29
C PRO A 126 -5.88 15.57 -6.55
N ALA A 127 -5.84 16.43 -5.53
CA ALA A 127 -5.31 17.78 -5.67
C ALA A 127 -3.80 17.85 -5.90
N TRP A 128 -3.04 16.93 -5.29
CA TRP A 128 -1.61 16.79 -5.56
C TRP A 128 -1.38 16.25 -6.98
N GLN A 129 -2.13 15.23 -7.38
CA GLN A 129 -2.02 14.61 -8.69
C GLN A 129 -2.35 15.58 -9.83
N GLU A 130 -3.32 16.48 -9.64
CA GLU A 130 -3.68 17.53 -10.61
C GLU A 130 -2.50 18.46 -10.92
N GLN A 131 -1.71 18.83 -9.91
CA GLN A 131 -0.50 19.66 -10.11
C GLN A 131 0.57 18.95 -10.93
N ILE A 132 0.73 17.63 -10.71
CA ILE A 132 1.76 16.84 -11.38
C ILE A 132 1.39 16.54 -12.84
N THR A 133 0.14 16.15 -13.11
CA THR A 133 -0.22 15.65 -14.46
C THR A 133 -1.06 16.63 -15.28
N GLY A 134 -1.64 17.66 -14.66
CA GLY A 134 -2.59 18.57 -15.30
C GLY A 134 -3.99 18.00 -15.55
N VAL A 135 -4.26 16.74 -15.18
CA VAL A 135 -5.61 16.16 -15.25
C VAL A 135 -6.42 16.65 -14.05
N THR A 136 -7.62 17.16 -14.30
CA THR A 136 -8.45 17.73 -13.23
C THR A 136 -8.83 16.68 -12.19
N ARG A 137 -8.77 17.06 -10.91
CA ARG A 137 -9.06 16.22 -9.76
C ARG A 137 -10.47 15.64 -9.83
N GLU A 138 -11.44 16.40 -10.36
CA GLU A 138 -12.83 15.94 -10.50
C GLU A 138 -12.91 14.70 -11.40
N LYS A 139 -12.17 14.70 -12.52
CA LYS A 139 -12.11 13.54 -13.42
C LYS A 139 -11.41 12.37 -12.77
N ALA A 140 -10.28 12.60 -12.08
CA ALA A 140 -9.56 11.56 -11.38
C ALA A 140 -10.45 10.89 -10.30
N ILE A 141 -11.17 11.69 -9.50
CA ILE A 141 -12.09 11.22 -8.46
C ILE A 141 -13.25 10.44 -9.07
N GLN A 142 -13.88 10.98 -10.12
CA GLN A 142 -15.02 10.34 -10.77
C GLN A 142 -14.62 8.96 -11.31
N ILE A 143 -13.56 8.88 -12.11
CA ILE A 143 -13.12 7.62 -12.71
C ILE A 143 -12.69 6.61 -11.66
N ALA A 144 -11.96 7.03 -10.61
CA ALA A 144 -11.56 6.13 -9.53
C ALA A 144 -12.79 5.51 -8.83
N ARG A 145 -13.82 6.32 -8.55
CA ARG A 145 -15.07 5.85 -7.91
C ARG A 145 -15.86 4.93 -8.82
N GLU A 146 -16.06 5.30 -10.09
CA GLU A 146 -16.81 4.49 -11.05
C GLU A 146 -16.11 3.15 -11.34
N PHE A 147 -14.77 3.15 -11.43
CA PHE A 147 -13.99 1.95 -11.64
C PHE A 147 -14.13 0.96 -10.46
N ALA A 148 -14.04 1.48 -9.23
CA ALA A 148 -14.21 0.68 -8.01
C ALA A 148 -15.67 0.21 -7.82
N ASP A 149 -16.66 1.08 -8.08
CA ASP A 149 -18.08 0.76 -7.98
C ASP A 149 -18.49 -0.34 -8.97
N ASN A 150 -17.99 -0.29 -10.21
CA ASN A 150 -18.17 -1.38 -11.16
C ASN A 150 -17.51 -2.67 -10.67
N ALA A 151 -16.28 -2.62 -10.16
CA ALA A 151 -15.58 -3.81 -9.66
C ALA A 151 -16.33 -4.48 -8.50
N ASP A 152 -16.87 -3.70 -7.56
CA ASP A 152 -17.65 -4.21 -6.43
C ASP A 152 -18.97 -4.89 -6.89
N LYS A 153 -19.72 -4.21 -7.78
CA LYS A 153 -20.99 -4.71 -8.34
C LYS A 153 -20.79 -5.97 -9.16
N THR A 154 -19.67 -6.07 -9.87
CA THR A 154 -19.43 -7.11 -10.86
C THR A 154 -18.49 -8.22 -10.40
N LYS A 155 -17.95 -8.11 -9.18
CA LYS A 155 -16.95 -9.02 -8.60
C LYS A 155 -15.67 -9.08 -9.42
N GLY A 156 -15.08 -7.91 -9.65
CA GLY A 156 -13.77 -7.75 -10.27
C GLY A 156 -13.79 -7.58 -11.80
N ARG A 157 -14.92 -7.24 -12.42
CA ARG A 157 -14.99 -7.01 -13.88
C ARG A 157 -14.70 -5.55 -14.26
N SER A 158 -13.65 -4.98 -13.69
CA SER A 158 -13.00 -3.74 -14.14
C SER A 158 -11.61 -4.10 -14.67
N MET A 159 -11.20 -3.51 -15.80
CA MET A 159 -9.94 -3.87 -16.46
C MET A 159 -9.23 -2.63 -16.99
N ILE A 160 -7.90 -2.66 -16.94
CA ILE A 160 -7.03 -1.65 -17.52
C ILE A 160 -6.22 -2.32 -18.63
N ILE A 161 -6.30 -1.77 -19.85
CA ILE A 161 -5.47 -2.20 -20.98
C ILE A 161 -4.30 -1.21 -21.08
N VAL A 162 -3.09 -1.68 -20.80
CA VAL A 162 -1.86 -0.87 -20.80
C VAL A 162 -0.87 -1.39 -21.84
N GLY A 163 -0.09 -0.48 -22.43
CA GLY A 163 0.91 -0.80 -23.45
C GLY A 163 2.22 -0.03 -23.29
N ALA A 164 3.04 -0.06 -24.34
CA ALA A 164 4.41 0.47 -24.34
C ALA A 164 4.52 1.95 -23.95
N ALA A 165 3.49 2.76 -24.18
CA ALA A 165 3.48 4.18 -23.81
C ALA A 165 3.70 4.41 -22.29
N MET A 166 3.31 3.46 -21.44
CA MET A 166 3.60 3.51 -20.00
C MET A 166 4.83 2.66 -19.62
N ASN A 167 5.13 1.62 -20.41
CA ASN A 167 6.17 0.64 -20.11
C ASN A 167 7.56 1.01 -20.63
N HIS A 168 7.70 1.99 -21.54
CA HIS A 168 8.99 2.42 -22.08
C HIS A 168 9.58 3.64 -21.36
N TRP A 169 9.14 3.90 -20.13
CA TRP A 169 9.72 4.93 -19.26
C TRP A 169 10.78 4.32 -18.34
N CYS A 170 11.75 5.14 -17.91
CA CYS A 170 12.77 4.71 -16.93
C CYS A 170 12.12 4.21 -15.64
N HIS A 171 11.04 4.85 -15.19
CA HIS A 171 10.22 4.45 -14.04
C HIS A 171 8.96 3.68 -14.44
N MET A 172 9.07 2.82 -15.47
CA MET A 172 7.96 1.97 -15.91
C MET A 172 7.36 1.11 -14.79
N ASP A 173 8.18 0.71 -13.83
CA ASP A 173 7.77 -0.07 -12.68
C ASP A 173 6.80 0.70 -11.77
N MET A 174 7.02 2.01 -11.57
CA MET A 174 6.10 2.87 -10.81
C MET A 174 4.75 3.02 -11.52
N ASN A 175 4.78 3.25 -12.83
CA ASN A 175 3.58 3.31 -13.67
C ASN A 175 2.75 2.02 -13.55
N ILE A 176 3.39 0.86 -13.73
CA ILE A 176 2.71 -0.44 -13.72
C ILE A 176 2.22 -0.80 -12.32
N ARG A 177 3.02 -0.58 -11.27
CA ARG A 177 2.60 -0.85 -9.88
C ARG A 177 1.41 0.02 -9.46
N GLY A 178 1.34 1.26 -9.93
CA GLY A 178 0.17 2.11 -9.72
C GLY A 178 -1.11 1.49 -10.27
N LEU A 179 -1.08 1.01 -11.52
CA LEU A 179 -2.22 0.33 -12.14
C LEU A 179 -2.56 -1.01 -11.46
N ILE A 180 -1.54 -1.80 -11.11
CA ILE A 180 -1.74 -3.09 -10.42
C ILE A 180 -2.42 -2.90 -9.06
N ASN A 181 -2.05 -1.87 -8.30
CA ASN A 181 -2.69 -1.58 -7.02
C ASN A 181 -4.17 -1.17 -7.15
N MET A 182 -4.60 -0.69 -8.32
CA MET A 182 -6.00 -0.35 -8.59
C MET A 182 -6.87 -1.56 -8.93
N LEU A 183 -6.26 -2.68 -9.34
CA LEU A 183 -6.92 -3.92 -9.75
C LEU A 183 -7.07 -4.89 -8.57
#